data_AF-A0AAD9DXD4-F1
#
_entry.id   AF-A0AAD9DXD4-F1
#
_cell.length_a   1.000
_cell.length_b   1.000
_cell.length_c   1.000
_cell.angle_alpha   90.00
_cell.angle_beta   90.00
_cell.angle_gamma   90.00
#
_symmetry.space_group_name_H-M   'P 1'
#
loop_
_entity.id
_entity.type
_entity.pdbx_description
1 polymer ?
#
loop_
_entity_poly.entity_id
_entity_poly.type
_entity_poly.pdbx_seq_one_letter_code
_entity_poly.pdbx_strand_id
1 'polypeptide(L)'
;MIGASHATGEVLVFLDSHCEVNEAWLQPLLTPIKENRHTVVCPVIDIISADTLVYSPSPIVRGGFNWGLHFKWDPVPLSDLNNPSGAIRSPTMAGGLFAMDRKYFNELGQYDSGMDIWGGENLEISFRIWMCGGQLLIIPCSRVGHIFRKRRPYGSPGGQDTMAHNSLRLAHVWMDEYKEQYFALRPELRNREYGDISERVAMRQRLQCHSFQWYLDHVYPEMQVASAQNKPAQPVFMNRAVKRPRVQQRGRLRNLLVDKCLVAQGRPSQKGTAVVARACDSQDAEQEWAYDEEHELILAGLLCLDVSEMRSSDPPRLMKCHGSGGSQQWTLGKNSRLYQVSVGQCLTVVDPFSHKGYVAMAICDGTEAQQWRLEG
;
A
#
# COMPACT_ATOMS: atom_id res chain seq x y z
N MET A 1 16.14 16.35 -11.92
CA MET A 1 15.82 15.06 -12.58
C MET A 1 16.88 14.73 -13.63
N ILE A 2 17.90 13.94 -13.29
CA ILE A 2 19.10 13.74 -14.15
C ILE A 2 18.77 12.90 -15.41
N GLY A 3 18.08 11.76 -15.26
CA GLY A 3 17.77 10.90 -16.41
C GLY A 3 16.91 11.62 -17.47
N ALA A 4 15.85 12.31 -17.02
CA ALA A 4 14.95 13.04 -17.91
C ALA A 4 15.64 14.21 -18.65
N SER A 5 16.65 14.85 -18.06
CA SER A 5 17.38 15.95 -18.72
C SER A 5 18.31 15.48 -19.84
N HIS A 6 18.75 14.21 -19.80
CA HIS A 6 19.58 13.61 -20.85
C HIS A 6 18.76 12.87 -21.93
N ALA A 7 17.48 12.60 -21.67
CA ALA A 7 16.62 11.87 -22.61
C ALA A 7 16.29 12.72 -23.86
N THR A 8 16.49 12.12 -25.04
CA THR A 8 16.20 12.76 -26.34
C THR A 8 14.90 12.28 -26.98
N GLY A 9 14.34 11.14 -26.52
CA GLY A 9 13.09 10.58 -27.02
C GLY A 9 11.88 11.49 -26.79
N GLU A 10 10.81 11.28 -27.57
CA GLU A 10 9.55 12.03 -27.43
C GLU A 10 8.79 11.65 -26.16
N VAL A 11 8.85 10.37 -25.78
CA VAL A 11 8.19 9.83 -24.59
C VAL A 11 9.25 9.42 -23.57
N LEU A 12 9.06 9.84 -22.32
CA LEU A 12 9.81 9.33 -21.17
C LEU A 12 9.12 8.08 -20.66
N VAL A 13 9.89 7.03 -20.41
CA VAL A 13 9.41 5.79 -19.78
C VAL A 13 10.24 5.57 -18.53
N PHE A 14 9.58 5.57 -17.38
CA PHE A 14 10.16 5.32 -16.08
C PHE A 14 9.91 3.87 -15.70
N LEU A 15 10.98 3.18 -15.30
CA LEU A 15 10.94 1.83 -14.76
C LEU A 15 11.89 1.76 -13.57
N ASP A 16 11.44 1.08 -12.52
CA ASP A 16 12.33 0.67 -11.43
C ASP A 16 13.42 -0.31 -11.94
N SER A 17 14.55 -0.33 -11.25
CA SER A 17 15.72 -1.16 -11.58
C SER A 17 15.53 -2.66 -11.38
N HIS A 18 14.35 -3.10 -10.98
CA HIS A 18 14.03 -4.47 -10.57
C HIS A 18 12.67 -4.88 -11.13
N CYS A 19 12.56 -4.73 -12.46
CA CYS A 19 11.39 -5.04 -13.25
C CYS A 19 11.72 -6.05 -14.36
N GLU A 20 10.73 -6.83 -14.77
CA GLU A 20 10.76 -7.63 -16.01
C GLU A 20 9.58 -7.24 -16.88
N VAL A 21 9.85 -6.80 -18.11
CA VAL A 21 8.81 -6.33 -19.03
C VAL A 21 8.23 -7.51 -19.82
N ASN A 22 6.91 -7.52 -20.02
CA ASN A 22 6.25 -8.58 -20.79
C ASN A 22 6.31 -8.31 -22.31
N GLU A 23 5.89 -9.27 -23.12
CA GLU A 23 5.77 -9.09 -24.56
C GLU A 23 4.82 -7.94 -24.90
N ALA A 24 5.20 -7.14 -25.89
CA ALA A 24 4.43 -6.01 -26.38
C ALA A 24 3.95 -5.03 -25.29
N TRP A 25 4.69 -4.90 -24.17
CA TRP A 25 4.31 -4.01 -23.08
C TRP A 25 4.33 -2.53 -23.45
N LEU A 26 5.20 -2.10 -24.37
CA LEU A 26 5.46 -0.68 -24.62
C LEU A 26 4.43 -0.06 -25.58
N GLN A 27 4.10 -0.73 -26.68
CA GLN A 27 3.23 -0.20 -27.73
C GLN A 27 1.85 0.24 -27.19
N PRO A 28 1.18 -0.52 -26.30
CA PRO A 28 -0.08 -0.10 -25.69
C PRO A 28 0.04 1.17 -24.84
N LEU A 29 1.22 1.45 -24.26
CA LEU A 29 1.46 2.69 -23.51
C LEU A 29 1.63 3.89 -24.45
N LEU A 30 2.26 3.70 -25.61
CA LEU A 30 2.54 4.81 -26.53
C LEU A 30 1.28 5.31 -27.26
N THR A 31 0.30 4.43 -27.52
CA THR A 31 -0.91 4.80 -28.28
C THR A 31 -1.72 5.92 -27.61
N PRO A 32 -2.09 5.86 -26.31
CA PRO A 32 -2.83 6.93 -25.67
C PRO A 32 -2.06 8.25 -25.56
N ILE A 33 -0.72 8.19 -25.41
CA ILE A 33 0.13 9.40 -25.38
C ILE A 33 0.13 10.08 -26.76
N LYS A 34 0.17 9.29 -27.83
CA LYS A 34 0.10 9.81 -29.20
C LYS A 34 -1.24 10.47 -29.50
N GLU A 35 -2.34 9.89 -29.01
CA GLU A 35 -3.70 10.45 -29.18
C GLU A 35 -3.90 11.72 -28.37
N ASN A 36 -3.44 11.74 -27.13
CA ASN A 36 -3.45 12.92 -26.27
C ASN A 36 -2.15 13.00 -25.47
N ARG A 37 -1.33 14.01 -25.79
CA ARG A 37 -0.04 14.28 -25.16
C ARG A 37 -0.12 14.51 -23.65
N HIS A 38 -1.28 14.93 -23.14
CA HIS A 38 -1.51 15.13 -21.71
C HIS A 38 -1.93 13.85 -20.97
N THR A 39 -1.78 12.69 -21.62
CA THR A 39 -2.02 11.38 -21.04
C THR A 39 -0.74 10.84 -20.41
N VAL A 40 -0.83 10.46 -19.15
CA VAL A 40 0.16 9.67 -18.43
C VAL A 40 -0.38 8.26 -18.29
N VAL A 41 0.42 7.26 -18.65
CA VAL A 41 -0.02 5.87 -18.68
C VAL A 41 0.85 5.00 -17.79
N CYS A 42 0.24 4.04 -17.11
CA CYS A 42 0.91 3.03 -16.30
C CYS A 42 0.60 1.65 -16.87
N PRO A 43 1.57 0.71 -16.88
CA PRO A 43 1.27 -0.70 -17.09
C PRO A 43 0.51 -1.27 -15.89
N VAL A 44 -0.08 -2.45 -16.06
CA VAL A 44 -0.40 -3.31 -14.91
C VAL A 44 0.90 -3.85 -14.33
N ILE A 45 1.06 -3.68 -13.03
CA ILE A 45 2.24 -4.11 -12.30
C ILE A 45 2.01 -5.53 -11.78
N ASP A 46 2.70 -6.49 -12.38
CA ASP A 46 2.70 -7.89 -11.96
C ASP A 46 3.70 -8.13 -10.83
N ILE A 47 3.53 -9.24 -10.12
CA ILE A 47 4.36 -9.56 -8.96
C ILE A 47 5.49 -10.49 -9.41
N ILE A 48 6.73 -10.12 -9.12
CA ILE A 48 7.87 -11.03 -9.14
C ILE A 48 8.26 -11.29 -7.69
N SER A 49 8.23 -12.56 -7.28
CA SER A 49 8.64 -12.95 -5.93
C SER A 49 10.09 -12.57 -5.67
N ALA A 50 10.35 -11.82 -4.60
CA ALA A 50 11.73 -11.45 -4.22
C ALA A 50 12.58 -12.66 -3.78
N ASP A 51 11.95 -13.77 -3.37
CA ASP A 51 12.65 -14.97 -2.90
C ASP A 51 12.87 -16.00 -4.01
N THR A 52 11.88 -16.17 -4.88
CA THR A 52 11.87 -17.26 -5.88
C THR A 52 11.99 -16.77 -7.31
N LEU A 53 11.88 -15.45 -7.55
CA LEU A 53 11.82 -14.81 -8.87
C LEU A 53 10.67 -15.32 -9.76
N VAL A 54 9.68 -16.00 -9.18
CA VAL A 54 8.49 -16.43 -9.91
C VAL A 54 7.64 -15.22 -10.26
N TYR A 55 7.32 -15.09 -11.54
CA TYR A 55 6.40 -14.10 -12.09
C TYR A 55 4.95 -14.56 -11.91
N SER A 56 4.11 -13.71 -11.34
CA SER A 56 2.69 -13.95 -11.10
C SER A 56 1.84 -12.78 -11.58
N PRO A 57 0.76 -13.03 -12.36
CA PRO A 57 -0.10 -11.96 -12.85
C PRO A 57 -0.92 -11.36 -11.71
N SER A 58 -0.95 -10.02 -11.63
CA SER A 58 -1.79 -9.26 -10.72
C SER A 58 -3.23 -9.10 -11.23
N PRO A 59 -4.23 -8.97 -10.34
CA PRO A 59 -5.55 -8.52 -10.75
C PRO A 59 -5.49 -7.11 -11.35
N ILE A 60 -6.48 -6.78 -12.17
CA ILE A 60 -6.63 -5.42 -12.69
C ILE A 60 -7.17 -4.54 -11.54
N VAL A 61 -6.33 -3.63 -11.08
CA VAL A 61 -6.61 -2.67 -10.01
C VAL A 61 -6.24 -1.27 -10.47
N ARG A 62 -6.76 -0.25 -9.79
CA ARG A 62 -6.36 1.14 -9.97
C ARG A 62 -5.70 1.70 -8.72
N GLY A 63 -4.91 2.76 -8.88
CA GLY A 63 -4.25 3.41 -7.76
C GLY A 63 -5.18 4.35 -7.02
N GLY A 64 -5.23 4.23 -5.70
CA GLY A 64 -5.88 5.17 -4.79
C GLY A 64 -4.93 5.61 -3.67
N PHE A 65 -5.46 6.36 -2.71
CA PHE A 65 -4.73 6.73 -1.51
C PHE A 65 -5.66 6.73 -0.29
N ASN A 66 -5.10 6.74 0.91
CA ASN A 66 -5.85 6.99 2.15
C ASN A 66 -5.52 8.37 2.72
N TRP A 67 -6.30 8.87 3.68
CA TRP A 67 -6.06 10.17 4.30
C TRP A 67 -4.73 10.29 5.05
N GLY A 68 -4.02 9.19 5.30
CA GLY A 68 -2.63 9.19 5.76
C GLY A 68 -1.60 9.47 4.66
N LEU A 69 -2.05 9.76 3.43
CA LEU A 69 -1.23 9.99 2.25
C LEU A 69 -0.35 8.80 1.88
N HIS A 70 -0.88 7.60 2.09
CA HIS A 70 -0.29 6.37 1.59
C HIS A 70 -1.06 5.89 0.37
N PHE A 71 -0.30 5.49 -0.64
CA PHE A 71 -0.83 4.78 -1.80
C PHE A 71 -1.52 3.47 -1.38
N LYS A 72 -2.60 3.11 -2.07
CA LYS A 72 -3.27 1.82 -1.95
C LYS A 72 -3.74 1.37 -3.34
N TRP A 73 -3.94 0.08 -3.49
CA TRP A 73 -4.65 -0.47 -4.63
C TRP A 73 -6.15 -0.50 -4.35
N ASP A 74 -6.92 0.02 -5.30
CA ASP A 74 -8.38 -0.01 -5.28
C ASP A 74 -8.92 -0.88 -6.41
N PRO A 75 -10.07 -1.51 -6.18
CA PRO A 75 -10.79 -2.18 -7.25
C PRO A 75 -11.25 -1.18 -8.33
N VAL A 76 -11.41 -1.69 -9.54
CA VAL A 76 -11.86 -0.90 -10.69
C VAL A 76 -13.39 -0.81 -10.71
N PRO A 77 -13.97 0.40 -10.82
CA PRO A 77 -15.41 0.57 -10.99
C PRO A 77 -15.91 -0.11 -12.28
N LEU A 78 -17.13 -0.64 -12.25
CA LEU A 78 -17.74 -1.28 -13.44
C LEU A 78 -17.84 -0.34 -14.65
N SER A 79 -18.01 0.96 -14.43
CA SER A 79 -18.06 1.97 -15.49
C SER A 79 -16.78 2.00 -16.34
N ASP A 80 -15.62 1.80 -15.70
CA ASP A 80 -14.32 1.90 -16.36
C ASP A 80 -13.94 0.60 -17.10
N LEU A 81 -14.52 -0.53 -16.70
CA LEU A 81 -14.30 -1.83 -17.35
C LEU A 81 -15.02 -1.96 -18.71
N ASN A 82 -16.11 -1.23 -18.90
CA ASN A 82 -16.87 -1.24 -20.16
C ASN A 82 -16.34 -0.21 -21.18
N ASN A 83 -15.20 0.41 -20.90
CA ASN A 83 -14.58 1.38 -21.81
C ASN A 83 -14.08 0.67 -23.09
N PRO A 84 -14.50 1.10 -24.30
CA PRO A 84 -14.07 0.49 -25.56
C PRO A 84 -12.55 0.48 -25.78
N SER A 85 -11.83 1.44 -25.19
CA SER A 85 -10.36 1.51 -25.28
C SER A 85 -9.64 0.49 -24.38
N GLY A 86 -10.35 -0.10 -23.41
CA GLY A 86 -9.78 -0.94 -22.35
C GLY A 86 -8.91 -0.19 -21.33
N ALA A 87 -8.67 1.11 -21.51
CA ALA A 87 -7.89 1.92 -20.58
C ALA A 87 -8.72 2.30 -19.34
N ILE A 88 -8.08 2.27 -18.17
CA ILE A 88 -8.73 2.45 -16.87
C ILE A 88 -8.25 3.76 -16.26
N ARG A 89 -9.18 4.64 -15.89
CA ARG A 89 -8.83 5.89 -15.19
C ARG A 89 -8.36 5.57 -13.77
N SER A 90 -7.18 6.06 -13.43
CA SER A 90 -6.57 5.82 -12.12
C SER A 90 -6.43 7.14 -11.36
N PRO A 91 -7.05 7.29 -10.17
CA PRO A 91 -6.86 8.47 -9.33
C PRO A 91 -5.39 8.76 -9.04
N THR A 92 -4.62 7.71 -8.76
CA THR A 92 -3.19 7.81 -8.46
C THR A 92 -2.37 6.73 -9.15
N MET A 93 -1.06 6.87 -9.15
CA MET A 93 -0.10 5.85 -9.63
C MET A 93 0.77 5.34 -8.49
N ALA A 94 1.32 4.12 -8.65
CA ALA A 94 2.32 3.59 -7.73
C ALA A 94 3.64 4.40 -7.79
N GLY A 95 4.00 4.93 -8.97
CA GLY A 95 5.07 5.92 -9.15
C GLY A 95 6.35 5.41 -9.83
N GLY A 96 6.67 4.12 -9.72
CA GLY A 96 7.91 3.56 -10.30
C GLY A 96 7.83 3.16 -11.77
N LEU A 97 6.61 3.02 -12.32
CA LEU A 97 6.38 2.50 -13.66
C LEU A 97 5.31 3.32 -14.38
N PHE A 98 5.74 4.20 -15.30
CA PHE A 98 4.82 4.99 -16.13
C PHE A 98 5.51 5.54 -17.39
N ALA A 99 4.71 5.94 -18.37
CA ALA A 99 5.16 6.65 -19.55
C ALA A 99 4.40 7.96 -19.74
N MET A 100 5.09 8.99 -20.24
CA MET A 100 4.56 10.34 -20.42
C MET A 100 5.32 11.10 -21.51
N ASP A 101 4.64 11.97 -22.25
CA ASP A 101 5.30 12.88 -23.18
C ASP A 101 6.35 13.75 -22.48
N ARG A 102 7.56 13.83 -23.06
CA ARG A 102 8.69 14.53 -22.45
C ARG A 102 8.45 16.04 -22.33
N LYS A 103 7.78 16.66 -23.31
CA LYS A 103 7.49 18.10 -23.25
C LYS A 103 6.44 18.36 -22.16
N TYR A 104 5.41 17.53 -22.08
CA TYR A 104 4.37 17.63 -21.07
C TYR A 104 4.94 17.43 -19.66
N PHE A 105 5.86 16.47 -19.47
CA PHE A 105 6.58 16.31 -18.19
C PHE A 105 7.31 17.60 -17.75
N ASN A 106 7.93 18.31 -18.70
CA ASN A 106 8.60 19.59 -18.42
C ASN A 106 7.61 20.73 -18.16
N GLU A 107 6.55 20.84 -18.97
CA GLU A 107 5.50 21.85 -18.83
C GLU A 107 4.75 21.71 -17.49
N LEU A 108 4.52 20.48 -17.05
CA LEU A 108 3.90 20.16 -15.77
C LEU A 108 4.83 20.45 -14.59
N GLY A 109 6.11 20.78 -14.83
CA GLY A 109 7.07 21.17 -13.80
C GLY A 109 7.81 20.00 -13.13
N GLN A 110 8.09 18.94 -13.88
CA GLN A 110 8.91 17.78 -13.48
C GLN A 110 8.51 17.20 -12.11
N TYR A 111 9.42 16.64 -11.30
CA TYR A 111 9.16 16.37 -9.88
C TYR A 111 9.47 17.58 -9.01
N ASP A 112 8.85 17.65 -7.83
CA ASP A 112 9.23 18.61 -6.80
C ASP A 112 10.65 18.30 -6.31
N SER A 113 11.60 19.20 -6.61
CA SER A 113 13.01 19.06 -6.25
C SER A 113 13.28 19.18 -4.75
N GLY A 114 12.31 19.66 -3.97
CA GLY A 114 12.40 19.71 -2.51
C GLY A 114 11.94 18.44 -1.80
N MET A 115 11.49 17.42 -2.54
CA MET A 115 11.23 16.09 -2.00
C MET A 115 12.53 15.31 -1.81
N ASP A 116 12.62 14.57 -0.71
CA ASP A 116 13.81 13.85 -0.31
C ASP A 116 13.63 12.34 -0.41
N ILE A 117 14.65 11.65 -0.93
CA ILE A 117 14.85 10.20 -1.06
C ILE A 117 13.67 9.41 -1.65
N TRP A 118 12.58 9.25 -0.89
CA TRP A 118 11.44 8.42 -1.25
C TRP A 118 10.18 8.83 -0.49
N GLY A 119 9.05 8.87 -1.20
CA GLY A 119 7.71 8.85 -0.64
C GLY A 119 6.91 10.07 -1.03
N GLY A 120 5.63 9.88 -1.34
CA GLY A 120 4.69 10.96 -1.63
C GLY A 120 4.80 11.56 -3.03
N GLU A 121 5.92 11.36 -3.75
CA GLU A 121 6.12 11.89 -5.10
C GLU A 121 5.11 11.32 -6.10
N ASN A 122 4.72 10.05 -5.92
CA ASN A 122 3.74 9.37 -6.75
C ASN A 122 2.33 9.96 -6.59
N LEU A 123 1.95 10.35 -5.36
CA LEU A 123 0.69 11.03 -5.09
C LEU A 123 0.73 12.48 -5.58
N GLU A 124 1.84 13.19 -5.38
CA GLU A 124 1.99 14.60 -5.78
C GLU A 124 1.83 14.76 -7.28
N ILE A 125 2.53 13.91 -8.06
CA ILE A 125 2.44 13.97 -9.51
C ILE A 125 1.05 13.52 -9.99
N SER A 126 0.42 12.56 -9.32
CA SER A 126 -0.95 12.11 -9.65
C SER A 126 -1.98 13.23 -9.49
N PHE A 127 -1.95 13.94 -8.36
CA PHE A 127 -2.84 15.07 -8.10
C PHE A 127 -2.60 16.17 -9.12
N ARG A 128 -1.34 16.50 -9.37
CA ARG A 128 -0.97 17.51 -10.35
C ARG A 128 -1.41 17.17 -11.78
N ILE A 129 -1.20 15.93 -12.24
CA ILE A 129 -1.64 15.49 -13.58
C ILE A 129 -3.14 15.76 -13.72
N TRP A 130 -3.96 15.26 -12.80
CA TRP A 130 -5.41 15.40 -12.88
C TRP A 130 -5.87 16.85 -12.71
N MET A 131 -5.39 17.53 -11.67
CA MET A 131 -5.85 18.88 -11.34
C MET A 131 -5.40 19.90 -12.38
N CYS A 132 -4.30 19.67 -13.10
CA CYS A 132 -3.81 20.57 -14.14
C CYS A 132 -4.19 20.12 -15.56
N GLY A 133 -5.31 19.40 -15.71
CA GLY A 133 -5.94 19.13 -17.02
C GLY A 133 -5.38 17.94 -17.81
N GLY A 134 -4.53 17.11 -17.19
CA GLY A 134 -4.08 15.84 -17.74
C GLY A 134 -4.98 14.67 -17.36
N GLN A 135 -4.56 13.48 -17.76
CA GLN A 135 -5.22 12.23 -17.39
C GLN A 135 -4.21 11.15 -17.04
N LEU A 136 -4.59 10.29 -16.09
CA LEU A 136 -3.78 9.17 -15.64
C LEU A 136 -4.53 7.85 -15.89
N LEU A 137 -3.94 7.00 -16.73
CA LEU A 137 -4.56 5.76 -17.17
C LEU A 137 -3.69 4.55 -16.80
N ILE A 138 -4.35 3.44 -16.47
CA ILE A 138 -3.73 2.11 -16.44
C ILE A 138 -4.13 1.39 -17.73
N ILE A 139 -3.16 0.78 -18.40
CA ILE A 139 -3.36 0.08 -19.66
C ILE A 139 -3.24 -1.43 -19.43
N PRO A 140 -4.35 -2.19 -19.35
CA PRO A 140 -4.34 -3.61 -19.00
C PRO A 140 -3.53 -4.52 -19.92
N CYS A 141 -3.40 -4.12 -21.19
CA CYS A 141 -2.62 -4.84 -22.20
C CYS A 141 -1.10 -4.68 -22.01
N SER A 142 -0.66 -3.64 -21.29
CA SER A 142 0.75 -3.45 -20.93
C SER A 142 0.98 -4.07 -19.55
N ARG A 143 1.88 -5.05 -19.45
CA ARG A 143 2.23 -5.70 -18.18
C ARG A 143 3.73 -5.65 -17.94
N VAL A 144 4.10 -5.31 -16.71
CA VAL A 144 5.49 -5.29 -16.26
C VAL A 144 5.52 -5.92 -14.87
N GLY A 145 6.31 -6.98 -14.71
CA GLY A 145 6.57 -7.58 -13.41
C GLY A 145 7.50 -6.69 -12.60
N HIS A 146 7.24 -6.57 -11.30
CA HIS A 146 8.03 -5.80 -10.35
C HIS A 146 8.37 -6.66 -9.14
N ILE A 147 9.62 -6.58 -8.67
CA ILE A 147 10.03 -7.23 -7.42
C ILE A 147 9.61 -6.36 -6.24
N PHE A 148 8.47 -6.68 -5.64
CA PHE A 148 8.03 -6.06 -4.39
C PHE A 148 8.94 -6.52 -3.24
N ARG A 149 9.74 -5.59 -2.71
CA ARG A 149 10.71 -5.87 -1.65
C ARG A 149 10.02 -5.88 -0.28
N LYS A 150 10.44 -6.81 0.57
CA LYS A 150 9.97 -6.99 1.96
C LYS A 150 10.36 -5.87 2.93
N ARG A 151 11.34 -5.05 2.56
CA ARG A 151 11.84 -3.90 3.31
C ARG A 151 12.44 -2.90 2.34
N ARG A 152 12.52 -1.64 2.77
CA ARG A 152 13.33 -0.64 2.08
C ARG A 152 14.80 -1.03 2.21
N PRO A 153 15.53 -1.17 1.09
CA PRO A 153 16.96 -1.51 1.12
C PRO A 153 17.85 -0.37 1.65
N TYR A 154 17.31 0.84 1.77
CA TYR A 154 18.03 2.05 2.17
C TYR A 154 17.19 2.84 3.18
N GLY A 155 17.86 3.43 4.17
CA GLY A 155 17.27 4.43 5.07
C GLY A 155 17.67 5.84 4.66
N SER A 156 17.05 6.85 5.29
CA SER A 156 17.59 8.20 5.20
C SER A 156 18.95 8.25 5.93
N PRO A 157 20.02 8.84 5.34
CA PRO A 157 21.33 8.95 5.98
C PRO A 157 21.29 9.56 7.39
N GLY A 158 20.26 10.36 7.70
CA GLY A 158 20.05 10.98 9.02
C GLY A 158 18.86 10.42 9.82
N GLY A 159 18.26 9.30 9.40
CA GLY A 159 17.07 8.74 10.06
C GLY A 159 15.81 9.62 9.97
N GLN A 160 15.82 10.62 9.08
CA GLN A 160 14.70 11.53 8.91
C GLN A 160 13.51 10.81 8.27
N ASP A 161 12.31 11.14 8.72
CA ASP A 161 11.06 10.67 8.13
C ASP A 161 10.78 11.49 6.85
N THR A 162 11.41 11.05 5.74
CA THR A 162 11.30 11.67 4.41
C THR A 162 9.88 11.59 3.86
N MET A 163 9.16 10.50 4.16
CA MET A 163 7.76 10.34 3.76
C MET A 163 6.90 11.46 4.35
N ALA A 164 7.03 11.75 5.66
CA ALA A 164 6.27 12.84 6.25
C ALA A 164 6.65 14.21 5.69
N HIS A 165 7.94 14.48 5.45
CA HIS A 165 8.41 15.72 4.81
C HIS A 165 7.78 15.90 3.42
N ASN A 166 7.88 14.88 2.55
CA ASN A 166 7.34 14.93 1.20
C ASN A 166 5.81 15.00 1.18
N SER A 167 5.13 14.25 2.06
CA SER A 167 3.67 14.32 2.24
C SER A 167 3.21 15.71 2.68
N LEU A 168 3.96 16.40 3.54
CA LEU A 168 3.65 17.78 3.92
C LEU A 168 3.75 18.73 2.72
N ARG A 169 4.82 18.63 1.92
CA ARG A 169 4.97 19.43 0.69
C ARG A 169 3.77 19.23 -0.25
N LEU A 170 3.41 17.97 -0.50
CA LEU A 170 2.23 17.62 -1.28
C LEU A 170 0.94 18.20 -0.68
N ALA A 171 0.71 18.02 0.62
CA ALA A 171 -0.54 18.42 1.27
C ALA A 171 -0.72 19.94 1.24
N HIS A 172 0.35 20.69 1.48
CA HIS A 172 0.32 22.15 1.46
C HIS A 172 0.14 22.72 0.04
N VAL A 173 0.61 22.04 -1.00
CA VAL A 173 0.49 22.51 -2.39
C VAL A 173 -0.83 22.08 -3.03
N TRP A 174 -1.33 20.86 -2.79
CA TRP A 174 -2.38 20.25 -3.62
C TRP A 174 -3.69 19.96 -2.90
N MET A 175 -3.72 19.86 -1.57
CA MET A 175 -4.91 19.35 -0.86
C MET A 175 -5.86 20.42 -0.34
N ASP A 176 -5.58 21.70 -0.56
CA ASP A 176 -6.42 22.82 -0.10
C ASP A 176 -6.78 22.67 1.40
N GLU A 177 -8.06 22.75 1.76
CA GLU A 177 -8.59 22.51 3.11
C GLU A 177 -8.58 21.03 3.53
N TYR A 178 -8.52 20.09 2.59
CA TYR A 178 -8.56 18.64 2.87
C TYR A 178 -7.29 18.11 3.51
N LYS A 179 -6.20 18.89 3.50
CA LYS A 179 -5.01 18.58 4.31
C LYS A 179 -5.34 18.42 5.80
N GLU A 180 -6.43 19.01 6.28
CA GLU A 180 -6.91 18.81 7.64
C GLU A 180 -7.27 17.34 7.95
N GLN A 181 -7.68 16.56 6.94
CA GLN A 181 -7.91 15.10 7.10
C GLN A 181 -6.60 14.36 7.39
N TYR A 182 -5.50 14.77 6.75
CA TYR A 182 -4.17 14.23 7.03
C TYR A 182 -3.69 14.63 8.43
N PHE A 183 -3.86 15.90 8.80
CA PHE A 183 -3.50 16.39 10.13
C PHE A 183 -4.37 15.83 11.26
N ALA A 184 -5.60 15.41 10.99
CA ALA A 184 -6.43 14.72 11.97
C ALA A 184 -5.85 13.33 12.32
N LEU A 185 -5.21 12.66 11.36
CA LEU A 185 -4.54 11.37 11.57
C LEU A 185 -3.13 11.50 12.13
N ARG A 186 -2.43 12.59 11.80
CA ARG A 186 -1.07 12.89 12.28
C ARG A 186 -0.97 14.33 12.84
N PRO A 187 -1.59 14.63 14.00
CA PRO A 187 -1.60 15.98 14.57
C PRO A 187 -0.20 16.56 14.84
N GLU A 188 0.77 15.69 15.12
CA GLU A 188 2.17 16.05 15.38
C GLU A 188 2.86 16.70 14.18
N LEU A 189 2.32 16.54 12.97
CA LEU A 189 2.93 17.08 11.75
C LEU A 189 2.52 18.53 11.43
N ARG A 190 1.54 19.11 12.14
CA ARG A 190 1.06 20.47 11.87
C ARG A 190 2.14 21.54 11.93
N ASN A 191 3.09 21.38 12.86
CA ASN A 191 4.16 22.33 13.12
C ASN A 191 5.52 21.86 12.55
N ARG A 192 5.53 20.78 11.76
CA ARG A 192 6.77 20.26 11.20
C ARG A 192 7.14 21.03 9.95
N GLU A 193 8.41 21.38 9.82
CA GLU A 193 8.93 22.05 8.63
C GLU A 193 8.89 21.12 7.41
N TYR A 194 8.63 21.72 6.24
CA TYR A 194 8.57 21.03 4.95
C TYR A 194 9.33 21.78 3.84
N GLY A 195 10.12 22.79 4.22
CA GLY A 195 10.89 23.62 3.30
C GLY A 195 10.05 24.58 2.45
N ASP A 196 10.70 25.30 1.55
CA ASP A 196 10.03 26.24 0.65
C ASP A 196 9.26 25.50 -0.46
N ILE A 197 8.01 25.91 -0.67
CA ILE A 197 7.09 25.39 -1.70
C ILE A 197 6.61 26.49 -2.66
N SER A 198 7.19 27.70 -2.59
CA SER A 198 6.72 28.87 -3.33
C SER A 198 6.69 28.63 -4.85
N GLU A 199 7.71 27.97 -5.40
CA GLU A 199 7.75 27.59 -6.83
C GLU A 199 6.60 26.66 -7.20
N ARG A 200 6.28 25.68 -6.34
CA ARG A 200 5.22 24.69 -6.57
C ARG A 200 3.84 25.34 -6.54
N VAL A 201 3.62 26.26 -5.59
CA VAL A 201 2.38 27.05 -5.50
C VAL A 201 2.23 27.97 -6.71
N ALA A 202 3.28 28.70 -7.10
CA ALA A 202 3.25 29.57 -8.28
C ALA A 202 2.99 28.78 -9.57
N MET A 203 3.55 27.58 -9.70
CA MET A 203 3.30 26.69 -10.82
C MET A 203 1.84 26.23 -10.88
N ARG A 204 1.25 25.81 -9.74
CA ARG A 204 -0.17 25.44 -9.66
C ARG A 204 -1.09 26.58 -10.12
N GLN A 205 -0.77 27.83 -9.74
CA GLN A 205 -1.49 29.02 -10.18
C GLN A 205 -1.32 29.30 -11.68
N ARG A 206 -0.08 29.24 -12.19
CA ARG A 206 0.23 29.50 -13.61
C ARG A 206 -0.44 28.50 -14.54
N LEU A 207 -0.52 27.23 -14.13
CA LEU A 207 -1.20 26.17 -14.89
C LEU A 207 -2.72 26.17 -14.71
N GLN A 208 -3.26 27.09 -13.89
CA GLN A 208 -4.69 27.22 -13.61
C GLN A 208 -5.33 25.90 -13.15
N CYS A 209 -4.63 25.15 -12.30
CA CYS A 209 -5.10 23.84 -11.88
C CYS A 209 -6.36 23.93 -11.02
N HIS A 210 -7.22 22.93 -11.15
CA HIS A 210 -8.43 22.75 -10.37
C HIS A 210 -8.16 22.60 -8.85
N SER A 211 -9.22 22.71 -8.05
CA SER A 211 -9.17 22.49 -6.60
C SER A 211 -9.14 21.00 -6.25
N PHE A 212 -8.76 20.68 -5.02
CA PHE A 212 -8.80 19.31 -4.53
C PHE A 212 -10.23 18.79 -4.39
N GLN A 213 -11.20 19.65 -4.06
CA GLN A 213 -12.62 19.31 -4.12
C GLN A 213 -13.02 18.84 -5.52
N TRP A 214 -12.60 19.56 -6.58
CA TRP A 214 -12.85 19.12 -7.96
C TRP A 214 -12.25 17.74 -8.25
N TYR A 215 -11.03 17.48 -7.77
CA TYR A 215 -10.39 16.17 -7.90
C TYR A 215 -11.21 15.07 -7.20
N LEU A 216 -11.68 15.29 -5.98
CA LEU A 216 -12.54 14.33 -5.27
C LEU A 216 -13.85 14.10 -6.03
N ASP A 217 -14.48 15.15 -6.55
CA ASP A 217 -15.78 15.02 -7.23
C ASP A 217 -15.68 14.32 -8.60
N HIS A 218 -14.61 14.55 -9.36
CA HIS A 218 -14.53 14.16 -10.78
C HIS A 218 -13.52 13.05 -11.08
N VAL A 219 -12.56 12.82 -10.17
CA VAL A 219 -11.49 11.84 -10.36
C VAL A 219 -11.60 10.71 -9.34
N TYR A 220 -11.92 11.03 -8.08
CA TYR A 220 -11.98 10.02 -7.02
C TYR A 220 -13.18 10.14 -6.07
N PRO A 221 -14.42 10.07 -6.60
CA PRO A 221 -15.64 10.29 -5.82
C PRO A 221 -15.90 9.19 -4.76
N GLU A 222 -15.23 8.03 -4.88
CA GLU A 222 -15.32 6.96 -3.90
C GLU A 222 -14.49 7.23 -2.64
N MET A 223 -13.63 8.25 -2.65
CA MET A 223 -12.86 8.64 -1.49
C MET A 223 -13.76 9.25 -0.42
N GLN A 224 -14.03 8.49 0.64
CA GLN A 224 -14.86 8.94 1.74
C GLN A 224 -14.13 10.00 2.56
N VAL A 225 -14.60 11.24 2.51
CA VAL A 225 -14.21 12.28 3.48
C VAL A 225 -14.87 11.94 4.82
N ALA A 226 -14.15 12.09 5.95
CA ALA A 226 -14.74 11.91 7.27
C ALA A 226 -15.76 13.03 7.55
N SER A 227 -17.03 12.77 7.21
CA SER A 227 -18.20 13.56 7.57
C SER A 227 -19.12 12.72 8.44
N ALA A 228 -19.61 13.29 9.55
CA ALA A 228 -20.53 12.63 10.47
C ALA A 228 -21.93 12.35 9.88
N GLN A 229 -22.21 12.81 8.66
CA GLN A 229 -23.53 12.71 8.04
C GLN A 229 -23.38 12.50 6.54
N ASN A 230 -23.41 11.23 6.11
CA ASN A 230 -24.03 10.71 4.89
C ASN A 230 -23.45 9.32 4.62
N LYS A 231 -24.32 8.33 4.41
CA LYS A 231 -23.94 7.03 3.85
C LYS A 231 -24.19 7.09 2.34
N PRO A 232 -23.17 7.19 1.48
CA PRO A 232 -23.35 7.01 0.05
C PRO A 232 -23.51 5.51 -0.27
N ALA A 233 -24.16 5.21 -1.39
CA ALA A 233 -24.33 3.85 -1.91
C ALA A 233 -22.96 3.17 -2.11
N GLN A 234 -22.85 1.89 -1.76
CA GLN A 234 -21.63 1.12 -1.97
C GLN A 234 -21.38 0.95 -3.47
N PRO A 235 -20.21 1.33 -3.99
CA PRO A 235 -19.89 1.06 -5.39
C PRO A 235 -19.83 -0.46 -5.61
N VAL A 236 -20.43 -0.92 -6.70
CA VAL A 236 -20.32 -2.32 -7.12
C VAL A 236 -19.00 -2.47 -7.87
N PHE A 237 -18.08 -3.22 -7.27
CA PHE A 237 -16.76 -3.51 -7.82
C PHE A 237 -16.72 -4.92 -8.41
N MET A 238 -16.06 -5.12 -9.56
CA MET A 238 -15.72 -6.45 -10.07
C MET A 238 -14.21 -6.64 -10.08
N ASN A 239 -13.72 -7.47 -9.15
CA ASN A 239 -12.55 -8.28 -9.45
C ASN A 239 -13.11 -9.63 -9.92
N ARG A 240 -12.73 -10.08 -11.13
CA ARG A 240 -12.97 -11.47 -11.57
C ARG A 240 -12.60 -12.35 -10.38
N ALA A 241 -13.57 -13.12 -9.88
CA ALA A 241 -13.51 -13.78 -8.58
C ALA A 241 -12.11 -14.31 -8.27
N VAL A 242 -11.40 -13.61 -7.38
CA VAL A 242 -10.26 -14.20 -6.68
C VAL A 242 -10.89 -15.38 -5.95
N LYS A 243 -10.56 -16.61 -6.35
CA LYS A 243 -10.90 -17.78 -5.56
C LYS A 243 -10.45 -17.45 -4.14
N ARG A 244 -11.39 -17.43 -3.19
CA ARG A 244 -11.00 -17.25 -1.78
C ARG A 244 -9.96 -18.32 -1.47
N PRO A 245 -8.80 -17.96 -0.92
CA PRO A 245 -7.77 -18.91 -0.58
C PRO A 245 -8.36 -20.04 0.24
N ARG A 246 -8.03 -21.28 -0.13
CA ARG A 246 -8.50 -22.44 0.60
C ARG A 246 -7.88 -22.42 1.99
N VAL A 247 -8.74 -22.43 3.01
CA VAL A 247 -8.30 -22.61 4.40
C VAL A 247 -7.72 -24.01 4.56
N GLN A 248 -6.46 -24.08 4.97
CA GLN A 248 -5.72 -25.31 5.24
C GLN A 248 -6.04 -25.84 6.63
N GLN A 249 -6.07 -24.96 7.63
CA GLN A 249 -6.31 -25.33 9.03
C GLN A 249 -7.09 -24.25 9.76
N ARG A 250 -7.87 -24.66 10.77
CA ARG A 250 -8.56 -23.79 11.71
C ARG A 250 -8.23 -24.22 13.13
N GLY A 251 -8.28 -23.27 14.05
CA GLY A 251 -8.12 -23.54 15.48
C GLY A 251 -7.67 -22.32 16.25
N ARG A 252 -7.29 -22.53 17.50
CA ARG A 252 -6.74 -21.49 18.37
C ARG A 252 -5.22 -21.58 18.33
N LEU A 253 -4.55 -20.42 18.28
CA LEU A 253 -3.09 -20.35 18.33
C LEU A 253 -2.60 -20.34 19.78
N ARG A 254 -2.33 -21.51 20.34
CA ARG A 254 -1.88 -21.70 21.71
C ARG A 254 -0.36 -21.63 21.82
N ASN A 255 0.14 -20.82 22.75
CA ASN A 255 1.55 -20.82 23.15
C ASN A 255 1.83 -21.96 24.14
N LEU A 256 2.89 -22.72 23.93
CA LEU A 256 3.19 -23.91 24.72
C LEU A 256 3.81 -23.60 26.09
N LEU A 257 4.46 -22.45 26.28
CA LEU A 257 5.07 -22.08 27.56
C LEU A 257 4.04 -21.58 28.58
N VAL A 258 3.15 -20.68 28.16
CA VAL A 258 2.21 -20.00 29.08
C VAL A 258 0.80 -20.55 29.07
N ASP A 259 0.51 -21.52 28.20
CA ASP A 259 -0.82 -22.09 28.01
C ASP A 259 -1.91 -21.04 27.72
N LYS A 260 -1.60 -20.10 26.82
CA LYS A 260 -2.48 -19.00 26.42
C LYS A 260 -2.60 -18.91 24.91
N CYS A 261 -3.74 -18.42 24.45
CA CYS A 261 -4.09 -18.31 23.05
C CYS A 261 -3.88 -16.87 22.55
N LEU A 262 -3.39 -16.75 21.32
CA LEU A 262 -3.22 -15.48 20.63
C LEU A 262 -4.59 -14.91 20.28
N VAL A 263 -4.88 -13.68 20.71
CA VAL A 263 -6.17 -13.02 20.50
C VAL A 263 -5.98 -11.54 20.24
N ALA A 264 -7.04 -10.86 19.77
CA ALA A 264 -7.06 -9.41 19.70
C ALA A 264 -7.01 -8.78 21.11
N GLN A 265 -6.24 -7.71 21.29
CA GLN A 265 -6.30 -6.92 22.54
C GLN A 265 -7.64 -6.18 22.70
N GLY A 266 -8.24 -5.78 21.57
CA GLY A 266 -9.55 -5.17 21.47
C GLY A 266 -10.50 -6.04 20.65
N ARG A 267 -11.33 -5.44 19.80
CA ARG A 267 -12.26 -6.18 18.93
C ARG A 267 -11.52 -6.77 17.72
N PRO A 268 -11.74 -8.04 17.34
CA PRO A 268 -11.13 -8.64 16.14
C PRO A 268 -11.44 -7.90 14.84
N SER A 269 -12.55 -7.16 14.78
CA SER A 269 -12.95 -6.34 13.62
C SER A 269 -12.24 -4.99 13.53
N GLN A 270 -11.54 -4.56 14.59
CA GLN A 270 -10.91 -3.25 14.65
C GLN A 270 -9.50 -3.29 14.04
N LYS A 271 -9.34 -2.61 12.90
CA LYS A 271 -8.03 -2.45 12.23
C LYS A 271 -7.00 -1.77 13.12
N GLY A 272 -5.76 -2.26 13.07
CA GLY A 272 -4.60 -1.73 13.81
C GLY A 272 -4.49 -2.20 15.26
N THR A 273 -5.45 -3.00 15.71
CA THR A 273 -5.48 -3.61 17.05
C THR A 273 -4.31 -4.57 17.20
N ALA A 274 -3.53 -4.43 18.27
CA ALA A 274 -2.46 -5.36 18.60
C ALA A 274 -3.02 -6.72 19.06
N VAL A 275 -2.20 -7.76 18.94
CA VAL A 275 -2.52 -9.07 19.50
C VAL A 275 -1.81 -9.31 20.84
N VAL A 276 -2.41 -10.14 21.68
CA VAL A 276 -1.92 -10.52 23.02
C VAL A 276 -2.22 -12.00 23.28
N ALA A 277 -1.55 -12.59 24.25
CA ALA A 277 -1.82 -13.95 24.74
C ALA A 277 -2.79 -13.90 25.94
N ARG A 278 -3.98 -14.50 25.82
CA ARG A 278 -4.99 -14.61 26.90
C ARG A 278 -5.40 -16.05 27.14
N ALA A 279 -6.13 -16.32 28.22
CA ALA A 279 -6.63 -17.66 28.52
C ALA A 279 -7.38 -18.24 27.31
N CYS A 280 -7.03 -19.47 26.94
CA CYS A 280 -7.68 -20.17 25.84
C CYS A 280 -9.13 -20.50 26.19
N ASP A 281 -10.07 -20.13 25.34
CA ASP A 281 -11.48 -20.49 25.47
C ASP A 281 -11.94 -21.17 24.17
N SER A 282 -12.50 -22.38 24.28
CA SER A 282 -13.00 -23.16 23.13
C SER A 282 -14.32 -22.65 22.58
N GLN A 283 -15.08 -21.87 23.36
CA GLN A 283 -16.38 -21.32 22.95
C GLN A 283 -16.25 -19.90 22.39
N ASP A 284 -15.06 -19.30 22.47
CA ASP A 284 -14.80 -17.94 22.04
C ASP A 284 -14.37 -17.89 20.57
N ALA A 285 -15.31 -17.55 19.70
CA ALA A 285 -15.07 -17.38 18.26
C ALA A 285 -14.05 -16.26 17.95
N GLU A 286 -13.80 -15.33 18.89
CA GLU A 286 -12.78 -14.30 18.73
C GLU A 286 -11.34 -14.83 18.89
N GLN A 287 -11.18 -16.10 19.27
CA GLN A 287 -9.88 -16.81 19.31
C GLN A 287 -9.69 -17.78 18.14
N GLU A 288 -10.67 -17.89 17.24
CA GLU A 288 -10.59 -18.78 16.09
C GLU A 288 -9.69 -18.16 15.01
N TRP A 289 -8.60 -18.82 14.70
CA TRP A 289 -7.71 -18.50 13.59
C TRP A 289 -7.94 -19.47 12.42
N ALA A 290 -7.94 -18.94 11.21
CA ALA A 290 -7.81 -19.71 9.99
C ALA A 290 -6.43 -19.47 9.38
N TYR A 291 -5.77 -20.55 8.95
CA TYR A 291 -4.54 -20.52 8.18
C TYR A 291 -4.83 -21.03 6.77
N ASP A 292 -4.48 -20.25 5.75
CA ASP A 292 -4.84 -20.54 4.35
C ASP A 292 -3.64 -20.90 3.47
N GLU A 293 -3.94 -21.20 2.19
CA GLU A 293 -2.93 -21.57 1.19
C GLU A 293 -2.01 -20.42 0.74
N GLU A 294 -2.35 -19.18 1.10
CA GLU A 294 -1.50 -18.00 0.89
C GLU A 294 -0.62 -17.71 2.11
N HIS A 295 -0.69 -18.58 3.12
CA HIS A 295 0.06 -18.49 4.37
C HIS A 295 -0.35 -17.28 5.24
N GLU A 296 -1.61 -16.83 5.14
CA GLU A 296 -2.15 -15.79 6.01
C GLU A 296 -2.78 -16.40 7.28
N LEU A 297 -2.75 -15.63 8.38
CA LEU A 297 -3.43 -15.98 9.63
C LEU A 297 -4.60 -15.03 9.84
N ILE A 298 -5.82 -15.54 9.72
CA ILE A 298 -7.06 -14.76 9.74
C ILE A 298 -7.78 -14.98 11.06
N LEU A 299 -7.96 -13.93 11.86
CA LEU A 299 -8.68 -14.00 13.13
C LEU A 299 -10.19 -13.79 12.92
N ALA A 300 -11.00 -14.69 13.48
CA ALA A 300 -12.46 -14.69 13.44
C ALA A 300 -13.05 -14.59 12.01
N GLY A 301 -12.26 -14.92 10.98
CA GLY A 301 -12.64 -14.74 9.57
C GLY A 301 -12.72 -13.27 9.12
N LEU A 302 -12.10 -12.33 9.85
CA LEU A 302 -12.24 -10.88 9.61
C LEU A 302 -10.95 -10.20 9.15
N LEU A 303 -9.91 -10.24 9.97
CA LEU A 303 -8.65 -9.51 9.76
C LEU A 303 -7.45 -10.44 9.83
N CYS A 304 -6.38 -10.09 9.12
CA CYS A 304 -5.15 -10.85 9.04
C CYS A 304 -4.11 -10.33 10.02
N LEU A 305 -3.32 -11.25 10.57
CA LEU A 305 -2.17 -10.95 11.40
C LEU A 305 -1.07 -10.33 10.54
N ASP A 306 -0.65 -9.12 10.89
CA ASP A 306 0.26 -8.30 10.10
C ASP A 306 1.38 -7.74 11.00
N VAL A 307 2.61 -7.70 10.50
CA VAL A 307 3.73 -7.06 11.21
C VAL A 307 4.14 -5.77 10.52
N SER A 308 4.17 -4.70 11.30
CA SER A 308 4.75 -3.41 10.88
C SER A 308 6.26 -3.54 10.69
N GLU A 309 6.74 -3.20 9.50
CA GLU A 309 8.15 -3.28 9.12
C GLU A 309 9.03 -2.19 9.75
N MET A 310 8.43 -1.22 10.47
CA MET A 310 9.15 -0.03 10.97
C MET A 310 9.95 -0.27 12.27
N ARG A 311 9.58 -1.26 13.09
CA ARG A 311 10.25 -1.53 14.38
C ARG A 311 10.32 -3.04 14.65
N SER A 312 11.54 -3.55 14.83
CA SER A 312 11.85 -4.98 14.96
C SER A 312 11.34 -5.68 16.24
N SER A 313 10.65 -4.96 17.13
CA SER A 313 10.12 -5.48 18.40
C SER A 313 8.64 -5.16 18.62
N ASP A 314 7.98 -4.51 17.66
CA ASP A 314 6.57 -4.18 17.82
C ASP A 314 5.72 -5.46 17.76
N PRO A 315 4.64 -5.56 18.56
CA PRO A 315 3.69 -6.66 18.44
C PRO A 315 3.01 -6.61 17.06
N PRO A 316 2.68 -7.78 16.48
CA PRO A 316 1.82 -7.84 15.32
C PRO A 316 0.45 -7.19 15.59
N ARG A 317 -0.23 -6.78 14.52
CA ARG A 317 -1.52 -6.11 14.55
C ARG A 317 -2.47 -6.75 13.55
N LEU A 318 -3.77 -6.53 13.76
CA LEU A 318 -4.81 -6.98 12.85
C LEU A 318 -5.04 -5.95 11.74
N MET A 319 -4.86 -6.37 10.50
CA MET A 319 -5.03 -5.53 9.31
C MET A 319 -5.95 -6.20 8.29
N LYS A 320 -6.34 -5.47 7.24
CA LYS A 320 -7.12 -6.08 6.16
C LYS A 320 -6.25 -7.12 5.45
N CYS A 321 -6.79 -8.31 5.25
CA CYS A 321 -6.18 -9.35 4.43
C CYS A 321 -5.96 -8.83 3.02
N HIS A 322 -4.77 -9.03 2.47
CA HIS A 322 -4.43 -8.51 1.14
C HIS A 322 -3.83 -9.55 0.20
N GLY A 323 -3.53 -10.78 0.65
CA GLY A 323 -3.11 -11.90 -0.20
C GLY A 323 -1.82 -11.66 -0.97
N SER A 324 -1.04 -10.65 -0.55
CA SER A 324 0.17 -10.22 -1.28
C SER A 324 1.45 -10.81 -0.68
N GLY A 325 1.33 -11.66 0.35
CA GLY A 325 2.45 -12.15 1.12
C GLY A 325 3.16 -11.04 1.91
N GLY A 326 4.43 -11.25 2.27
CA GLY A 326 5.21 -10.23 2.98
C GLY A 326 4.78 -10.05 4.43
N SER A 327 4.20 -8.90 4.80
CA SER A 327 3.83 -8.55 6.19
C SER A 327 2.73 -9.42 6.79
N GLN A 328 1.92 -10.08 5.95
CA GLN A 328 0.86 -11.00 6.37
C GLN A 328 1.19 -12.47 6.12
N GLN A 329 2.41 -12.77 5.66
CA GLN A 329 2.82 -14.13 5.38
C GLN A 329 3.50 -14.77 6.60
N TRP A 330 2.92 -15.87 7.07
CA TRP A 330 3.34 -16.62 8.25
C TRP A 330 3.66 -18.06 7.90
N THR A 331 4.77 -18.58 8.39
CA THR A 331 5.10 -20.00 8.26
C THR A 331 4.95 -20.69 9.61
N LEU A 332 4.05 -21.67 9.68
CA LEU A 332 4.05 -22.67 10.75
C LEU A 332 5.15 -23.70 10.47
N GLY A 333 6.33 -23.51 11.05
CA GLY A 333 7.47 -24.41 10.86
C GLY A 333 7.30 -25.77 11.56
N LYS A 334 8.11 -26.77 11.18
CA LYS A 334 8.15 -28.12 11.81
C LYS A 334 8.42 -28.09 13.32
N ASN A 335 8.97 -26.99 13.84
CA ASN A 335 9.29 -26.80 15.25
C ASN A 335 8.19 -26.04 16.02
N SER A 336 6.95 -26.01 15.51
CA SER A 336 5.82 -25.27 16.09
C SER A 336 6.15 -23.79 16.31
N ARG A 337 6.82 -23.12 15.37
CA ARG A 337 7.12 -21.69 15.46
C ARG A 337 6.26 -20.93 14.48
N LEU A 338 5.79 -19.76 14.89
CA LEU A 338 5.18 -18.77 14.01
C LEU A 338 6.26 -17.84 13.48
N TYR A 339 6.80 -18.19 12.30
CA TYR A 339 7.81 -17.41 11.61
C TYR A 339 7.14 -16.39 10.70
N GLN A 340 7.56 -15.14 10.79
CA GLN A 340 7.09 -14.06 9.94
C GLN A 340 8.12 -13.80 8.83
N VAL A 341 7.66 -13.86 7.58
CA VAL A 341 8.51 -13.84 6.37
C VAL A 341 9.11 -12.47 6.02
N SER A 342 8.41 -11.34 6.20
CA SER A 342 8.92 -9.99 5.93
C SER A 342 9.96 -9.52 6.95
N VAL A 343 9.85 -9.91 8.22
CA VAL A 343 10.80 -9.49 9.26
C VAL A 343 11.88 -10.50 9.62
N GLY A 344 11.74 -11.76 9.20
CA GLY A 344 12.70 -12.82 9.49
C GLY A 344 12.77 -13.18 10.98
N GLN A 345 11.65 -12.99 11.69
CA GLN A 345 11.55 -13.13 13.14
C GLN A 345 10.41 -14.06 13.52
N CYS A 346 10.45 -14.55 14.75
CA CYS A 346 9.45 -15.44 15.32
C CYS A 346 8.60 -14.69 16.34
N LEU A 347 7.31 -15.02 16.40
CA LEU A 347 6.43 -14.51 17.44
C LEU A 347 6.83 -15.13 18.80
N THR A 348 7.07 -14.30 19.80
CA THR A 348 7.41 -14.73 21.16
C THR A 348 6.50 -14.07 22.19
N VAL A 349 6.29 -14.76 23.31
CA VAL A 349 5.80 -14.12 24.54
C VAL A 349 6.97 -13.39 25.21
N VAL A 350 6.81 -12.11 25.55
CA VAL A 350 7.90 -11.26 26.08
C VAL A 350 8.07 -11.41 27.59
N ASP A 351 6.96 -11.50 28.31
CA ASP A 351 6.94 -11.72 29.76
C ASP A 351 5.93 -12.82 30.08
N PRO A 352 6.39 -14.08 30.23
CA PRO A 352 5.54 -15.24 30.47
C PRO A 352 4.68 -15.13 31.73
N PHE A 353 5.18 -14.39 32.73
CA PHE A 353 4.54 -14.24 34.05
C PHE A 353 3.62 -13.01 34.11
N SER A 354 3.66 -12.14 33.10
CA SER A 354 2.78 -10.98 33.02
C SER A 354 1.33 -11.39 32.81
N HIS A 355 0.43 -10.82 33.61
CA HIS A 355 -1.01 -10.90 33.36
C HIS A 355 -1.43 -10.16 32.08
N LYS A 356 -0.58 -9.27 31.55
CA LYS A 356 -0.88 -8.49 30.33
C LYS A 356 -0.68 -9.28 29.04
N GLY A 357 0.05 -10.40 29.07
CA GLY A 357 0.16 -11.33 27.95
C GLY A 357 0.81 -10.73 26.70
N TYR A 358 1.80 -9.85 26.87
CA TYR A 358 2.45 -9.20 25.73
C TYR A 358 3.22 -10.19 24.87
N VAL A 359 3.04 -10.05 23.55
CA VAL A 359 3.82 -10.74 22.53
C VAL A 359 4.63 -9.73 21.73
N ALA A 360 5.71 -10.19 21.10
CA ALA A 360 6.53 -9.38 20.21
C ALA A 360 7.19 -10.25 19.14
N MET A 361 7.78 -9.60 18.15
CA MET A 361 8.68 -10.23 17.21
C MET A 361 10.09 -10.28 17.77
N ALA A 362 10.73 -11.45 17.72
CA ALA A 362 12.09 -11.66 18.21
C ALA A 362 12.92 -12.56 17.27
N ILE A 363 14.24 -12.55 17.45
CA ILE A 363 15.13 -13.47 16.73
C ILE A 363 14.70 -14.91 17.04
N CYS A 364 14.55 -15.72 16.00
CA CYS A 364 14.14 -17.11 16.15
C CYS A 364 15.22 -17.93 16.87
N ASP A 365 14.97 -18.28 18.12
CA ASP A 365 15.93 -19.00 18.99
C ASP A 365 15.43 -20.40 19.39
N GLY A 366 14.13 -20.67 19.24
CA GLY A 366 13.55 -21.97 19.57
C GLY A 366 13.18 -22.19 21.01
N THR A 367 13.21 -21.14 21.83
CA THR A 367 12.66 -21.16 23.17
C THR A 367 11.19 -21.58 23.17
N GLU A 368 10.72 -22.15 24.28
CA GLU A 368 9.31 -22.51 24.45
C GLU A 368 8.37 -21.29 24.33
N ALA A 369 8.87 -20.09 24.65
CA ALA A 369 8.15 -18.84 24.46
C ALA A 369 7.80 -18.54 22.98
N GLN A 370 8.56 -19.13 22.04
CA GLN A 370 8.34 -19.03 20.59
C GLN A 370 7.55 -20.21 20.01
N GLN A 371 7.12 -21.16 20.86
CA GLN A 371 6.39 -22.33 20.40
C GLN A 371 4.88 -22.10 20.44
N TRP A 372 4.26 -22.13 19.27
CA TRP A 372 2.85 -21.93 19.01
C TRP A 372 2.27 -23.11 18.25
N ARG A 373 1.08 -23.56 18.67
CA ARG A 373 0.34 -24.63 18.01
C ARG A 373 -1.05 -24.16 17.64
N LEU A 374 -1.44 -24.41 16.40
CA LEU A 374 -2.80 -24.20 15.94
C LEU A 374 -3.63 -25.44 16.32
N GLU A 375 -4.45 -25.32 17.36
CA GLU A 375 -5.25 -26.42 17.94
C GLU A 375 -6.73 -26.25 17.55
N GLY A 376 -7.23 -27.18 16.74
CA GLY A 376 -8.62 -27.24 16.28
C GLY A 376 -9.59 -27.76 17.33
#